data_AF-A0A3L6G1V3-F1
#
_entry.id   AF-A0A3L6G1V3-F1
#
_cell.length_a   1.000
_cell.length_b   1.000
_cell.length_c   1.000
_cell.angle_alpha   90.00
_cell.angle_beta   90.00
_cell.angle_gamma   90.00
#
_symmetry.space_group_name_H-M   'P 1'
#
loop_
_entity.id
_entity.type
_entity.pdbx_description
1 polymer ?
#
loop_
_entity_poly.entity_id
_entity_poly.type
_entity_poly.pdbx_seq_one_letter_code
_entity_poly.pdbx_strand_id
1 'polypeptide(L)'
;MVLIDEEGGSAHAQIYPPLAAVFKPMIKEGNVYNVSYVQIRKANRMYKPVDNDIMIGFTKWTTIEELIEVPPAFPEIVYSLTPFDQLTTLVDIRECFIGMSLARSP
;
A
#
# COMPACT_ATOMS: atom_id res chain seq x y z
N MET A 1 -1.84 -4.82 -0.44
CA MET A 1 -1.72 -3.92 -1.61
C MET A 1 -1.55 -2.49 -1.10
N VAL A 2 -1.02 -1.58 -1.91
CA VAL A 2 -0.95 -0.15 -1.57
C VAL A 2 -2.02 0.56 -2.40
N LEU A 3 -2.77 1.45 -1.77
CA LEU A 3 -3.72 2.35 -2.42
C LEU A 3 -3.15 3.76 -2.41
N ILE A 4 -3.38 4.50 -3.47
CA ILE A 4 -3.01 5.90 -3.62
C ILE A 4 -4.29 6.69 -3.94
N ASP A 5 -4.51 7.82 -3.30
CA ASP A 5 -5.62 8.73 -3.57
C ASP A 5 -5.22 9.91 -4.47
N GLU A 6 -6.20 10.74 -4.83
CA GLU A 6 -6.01 11.91 -5.70
C GLU A 6 -5.09 12.99 -5.10
N GLU A 7 -4.95 13.03 -3.77
CA GLU A 7 -4.09 14.00 -3.07
C GLU A 7 -2.64 13.48 -2.92
N GLY A 8 -2.37 12.25 -3.40
CA GLY A 8 -1.07 11.59 -3.23
C GLY A 8 -0.90 10.91 -1.88
N GLY A 9 -1.97 10.84 -1.08
CA GLY A 9 -2.04 10.02 0.12
C GLY A 9 -1.90 8.56 -0.24
N SER A 10 -1.17 7.80 0.57
CA SER A 10 -1.02 6.36 0.37
C SER A 10 -1.35 5.57 1.63
N ALA A 11 -2.00 4.42 1.44
CA ALA A 11 -2.41 3.56 2.54
C ALA A 11 -2.22 2.08 2.20
N HIS A 12 -1.78 1.31 3.20
CA HIS A 12 -1.75 -0.15 3.08
C HIS A 12 -3.18 -0.68 3.13
N ALA A 13 -3.59 -1.49 2.15
CA ALA A 13 -4.85 -2.21 2.16
C ALA A 13 -4.67 -3.74 2.19
N GLN A 14 -5.57 -4.42 2.91
CA GLN A 14 -5.60 -5.86 3.07
C GLN A 14 -6.97 -6.45 2.78
N ILE A 15 -6.96 -7.60 2.10
CA ILE A 15 -8.13 -8.42 1.83
C ILE A 15 -7.83 -9.81 2.37
N TYR A 16 -8.52 -10.21 3.43
CA TYR A 16 -8.35 -11.54 4.01
C TYR A 16 -9.17 -12.59 3.25
N PRO A 17 -8.74 -13.85 3.19
CA PRO A 17 -9.59 -14.94 2.73
C PRO A 17 -10.91 -15.01 3.53
N PRO A 18 -12.04 -15.38 2.88
CA PRO A 18 -12.18 -15.81 1.49
C PRO A 18 -12.34 -14.65 0.49
N LEU A 19 -12.48 -13.41 0.97
CA LEU A 19 -12.76 -12.23 0.14
C LEU A 19 -11.68 -11.98 -0.91
N ALA A 20 -10.43 -12.36 -0.62
CA ALA A 20 -9.34 -12.26 -1.57
C ALA A 20 -9.65 -12.95 -2.91
N ALA A 21 -10.34 -14.09 -2.90
CA ALA A 21 -10.71 -14.80 -4.14
C ALA A 21 -11.75 -14.04 -4.96
N VAL A 22 -12.62 -13.28 -4.29
CA VAL A 22 -13.69 -12.48 -4.92
C VAL A 22 -13.10 -11.21 -5.55
N PHE A 23 -12.26 -10.49 -4.80
CA PHE A 23 -11.72 -9.19 -5.24
C PHE A 23 -10.53 -9.31 -6.18
N LYS A 24 -9.74 -10.39 -6.10
CA LYS A 24 -8.54 -10.58 -6.94
C LYS A 24 -8.78 -10.43 -8.46
N PRO A 25 -9.84 -10.98 -9.07
CA PRO A 25 -10.09 -10.77 -10.50
C PRO A 25 -10.60 -9.36 -10.85
N MET A 26 -11.09 -8.60 -9.87
CA MET A 26 -11.73 -7.29 -10.09
C MET A 26 -10.73 -6.12 -9.96
N ILE A 27 -9.64 -6.32 -9.21
CA ILE A 27 -8.62 -5.29 -8.94
C ILE A 27 -7.39 -5.55 -9.80
N LYS A 28 -6.99 -4.54 -10.57
CA LYS A 28 -5.79 -4.52 -11.40
C LYS A 28 -4.89 -3.39 -10.96
N GLU A 29 -3.60 -3.66 -10.93
CA GLU A 29 -2.58 -2.64 -10.66
C GLU A 29 -2.59 -1.57 -11.76
N GLY A 30 -2.45 -0.30 -11.37
CA GLY A 30 -2.50 0.84 -12.28
C GLY A 30 -3.90 1.37 -12.58
N ASN A 31 -4.96 0.64 -12.24
CA ASN A 31 -6.34 1.08 -12.46
C ASN A 31 -6.85 1.90 -11.26
N VAL A 32 -7.74 2.85 -11.52
CA VAL A 32 -8.36 3.71 -10.51
C VAL A 32 -9.75 3.20 -10.18
N TYR A 33 -10.09 3.18 -8.90
CA TYR A 33 -11.34 2.63 -8.39
C TYR A 33 -11.99 3.56 -7.37
N ASN A 34 -13.31 3.68 -7.46
CA ASN A 34 -14.12 4.13 -6.34
C ASN A 34 -14.32 2.95 -5.38
N VAL A 35 -13.80 3.07 -4.16
CA VAL A 35 -13.89 2.04 -3.13
C VAL A 35 -14.72 2.56 -1.96
N SER A 36 -15.82 1.88 -1.65
CA SER A 36 -16.73 2.27 -0.56
C SER A 36 -16.90 1.17 0.48
N TYR A 37 -17.36 1.53 1.68
CA TYR A 37 -17.62 0.61 2.81
C TYR A 37 -16.39 -0.19 3.24
N VAL A 38 -15.26 0.50 3.36
CA VAL A 38 -14.02 -0.05 3.88
C VAL A 38 -13.95 0.04 5.40
N GLN A 39 -13.12 -0.79 6.00
CA GLN A 39 -12.81 -0.71 7.42
C GLN A 39 -11.47 -0.01 7.64
N ILE A 40 -11.43 1.06 8.44
CA ILE A 40 -10.17 1.67 8.88
C ILE A 40 -9.63 0.90 10.09
N ARG A 41 -8.36 0.52 10.05
CA ARG A 41 -7.65 -0.18 11.13
C ARG A 41 -6.32 0.51 11.41
N LYS A 42 -5.73 0.25 12.58
CA LYS A 42 -4.33 0.64 12.84
C LYS A 42 -3.40 -0.13 11.91
N ALA A 43 -2.41 0.56 11.35
CA ALA A 43 -1.37 -0.06 10.55
C ALA A 43 -0.52 -1.03 11.39
N ASN A 44 0.12 -1.99 10.72
CA ASN A 44 1.08 -2.88 11.38
C ASN A 44 2.26 -2.05 11.89
N ARG A 45 2.83 -2.41 13.04
CA ARG A 45 4.00 -1.72 13.60
C ARG A 45 5.29 -2.01 12.83
N MET A 46 5.30 -3.09 12.03
CA MET A 46 6.45 -3.58 11.29
C MET A 46 6.04 -3.91 9.85
N TYR A 47 7.01 -3.87 8.95
CA TYR A 47 6.89 -4.20 7.53
C TYR A 47 5.79 -3.38 6.85
N LYS A 48 5.68 -2.11 7.21
CA LYS A 48 4.78 -1.16 6.56
C LYS A 48 5.27 -0.93 5.13
N PRO A 49 4.43 -1.16 4.10
CA PRO A 49 4.77 -0.81 2.73
C PRO A 49 4.80 0.71 2.51
N VAL A 50 3.99 1.44 3.28
CA VAL A 50 3.89 2.90 3.26
C VAL A 50 3.90 3.41 4.68
N ASP A 51 4.48 4.59 4.88
CA ASP A 51 4.49 5.23 6.19
C ASP A 51 3.13 5.87 6.47
N ASN A 52 2.23 5.05 7.01
CA ASN A 52 0.90 5.45 7.44
C ASN A 52 0.55 4.73 8.75
N ASP A 53 -0.15 5.41 9.65
CA ASP A 53 -0.61 4.85 10.92
C ASP A 53 -1.95 4.10 10.82
N ILE A 54 -2.61 4.22 9.67
CA ILE A 54 -3.82 3.48 9.35
C ILE A 54 -3.61 2.52 8.18
N MET A 55 -4.43 1.49 8.15
CA MET A 55 -4.57 0.57 7.03
C MET A 55 -6.05 0.38 6.70
N ILE A 56 -6.32 0.02 5.45
CA ILE A 56 -7.65 -0.22 4.92
C ILE A 56 -7.92 -1.74 4.87
N GLY A 57 -8.98 -2.19 5.52
CA GLY A 57 -9.46 -3.56 5.45
C GLY A 57 -10.69 -3.68 4.56
N PHE A 58 -10.63 -4.59 3.59
CA PHE A 58 -11.81 -4.95 2.80
C PHE A 58 -12.71 -5.88 3.61
N THR A 59 -14.01 -5.66 3.49
CA THR A 59 -15.05 -6.46 4.14
C THR A 59 -16.01 -7.00 3.09
N LYS A 60 -16.95 -7.85 3.51
CA LYS A 60 -18.02 -8.33 2.62
C LYS A 60 -18.96 -7.23 2.10
N TRP A 61 -18.92 -6.05 2.72
CA TRP A 61 -19.73 -4.89 2.33
C TRP A 61 -18.98 -3.94 1.41
N THR A 62 -17.67 -4.13 1.26
CA THR A 62 -16.84 -3.27 0.42
C THR A 62 -17.27 -3.39 -1.03
N THR A 63 -17.49 -2.24 -1.66
CA THR A 63 -17.81 -2.16 -3.09
C THR A 63 -16.64 -1.51 -3.82
N ILE A 64 -16.41 -1.97 -5.06
CA ILE A 64 -15.40 -1.42 -5.96
C ILE A 64 -16.02 -1.18 -7.32
N GLU A 65 -15.76 0.01 -7.87
CA GLU A 65 -16.19 0.41 -9.20
C GLU A 65 -14.99 1.01 -9.93
N GLU A 66 -14.63 0.44 -11.07
CA GLU A 66 -13.52 0.92 -11.88
C GLU A 66 -13.89 2.26 -12.53
N LEU A 67 -13.02 3.25 -12.38
CA LEU A 67 -13.17 4.55 -13.00
C LEU A 67 -12.45 4.56 -14.35
N ILE A 68 -13.22 4.63 -15.44
CA ILE A 68 -12.68 4.63 -16.81
C ILE A 68 -12.05 5.97 -17.17
N GLU A 69 -12.68 7.07 -16.75
CA GLU A 69 -12.19 8.42 -16.99
C GLU A 69 -11.42 8.91 -15.77
N VAL A 70 -10.11 8.60 -15.74
CA VAL A 70 -9.23 8.98 -14.63
C VAL A 70 -8.87 10.46 -14.73
N PRO A 71 -8.95 11.24 -13.63
CA PRO A 71 -8.49 12.61 -13.61
C PRO A 71 -7.01 12.72 -14.03
N PRO A 72 -6.63 13.67 -14.90
CA PRO A 72 -5.24 13.78 -15.37
C PRO A 72 -4.20 14.01 -14.27
N ALA A 73 -4.63 14.50 -13.11
CA ALA A 73 -3.79 14.78 -11.95
C ALA A 73 -3.67 13.59 -10.98
N PHE A 74 -4.32 12.44 -11.26
CA PHE A 74 -4.26 11.30 -10.35
C PHE A 74 -2.83 10.71 -10.33
N PRO A 75 -2.21 10.60 -9.15
CA PRO A 75 -0.84 10.13 -9.05
C PRO A 75 -0.75 8.61 -9.31
N GLU A 76 0.18 8.22 -10.19
CA GLU A 76 0.41 6.81 -10.54
C GLU A 76 1.30 6.10 -9.52
N ILE A 77 2.25 6.83 -8.93
CA ILE A 77 3.23 6.28 -7.98
C ILE A 77 3.54 7.30 -6.88
N VAL A 78 3.79 6.79 -5.67
CA VAL A 78 4.28 7.56 -4.52
C VAL A 78 5.58 6.93 -4.04
N TYR A 79 6.58 7.75 -3.74
CA TYR A 79 7.88 7.31 -3.25
C TYR A 79 8.29 8.04 -1.99
N SER A 80 9.04 7.35 -1.13
CA SER A 80 9.80 7.96 -0.04
C SER A 80 11.27 7.69 -0.31
N LEU A 81 11.99 8.72 -0.78
CA LEU A 81 13.40 8.58 -1.14
C LEU A 81 14.28 8.76 0.10
N THR A 82 15.07 7.74 0.41
CA THR A 82 16.13 7.85 1.41
C THR A 82 17.44 8.24 0.72
N PRO A 83 18.09 9.33 1.16
CA PRO A 83 19.47 9.64 0.78
C PRO A 83 20.44 8.48 1.05
N PHE A 84 21.43 8.29 0.17
CA PHE A 84 22.33 7.14 0.23
C PHE A 84 23.15 7.09 1.53
N ASP A 85 23.59 8.24 2.03
CA ASP A 85 24.31 8.41 3.29
C ASP A 85 23.51 7.98 4.52
N GLN A 86 22.18 7.98 4.43
CA GLN A 86 21.27 7.58 5.50
C GLN A 86 20.90 6.09 5.43
N LEU A 87 21.32 5.35 4.40
CA LEU A 87 20.96 3.93 4.28
C LEU A 87 21.52 3.08 5.44
N THR A 88 22.68 3.46 5.99
CA THR A 88 23.31 2.73 7.10
C THR A 88 22.49 2.83 8.40
N THR A 89 21.71 3.89 8.58
CA THR A 89 20.84 4.06 9.75
C THR A 89 19.60 3.16 9.69
N LEU A 90 19.28 2.66 8.50
CA LEU A 90 18.13 1.81 8.23
C LEU A 90 18.44 0.31 8.37
N VAL A 91 19.69 -0.06 8.62
CA VAL A 91 20.08 -1.45 8.91
C VAL A 91 19.33 -1.93 10.15
N ASP A 92 18.73 -3.12 10.06
CA ASP A 92 17.89 -3.73 11.09
C ASP A 92 16.58 -3.00 11.44
N ILE A 93 16.25 -1.88 10.77
CA ILE A 93 14.92 -1.25 10.90
C ILE A 93 13.89 -2.10 10.18
N ARG A 94 12.92 -2.60 10.95
CA ARG A 94 11.82 -3.44 10.44
C ARG A 94 10.50 -2.70 10.32
N GLU A 95 10.49 -1.39 10.57
CA GLU A 95 9.28 -0.58 10.44
C GLU A 95 8.82 -0.50 8.98
N CYS A 96 9.76 -0.35 8.06
CA CYS A 96 9.53 -0.30 6.61
C CYS A 96 10.10 -1.53 5.90
N PHE A 97 9.62 -1.81 4.69
CA PHE A 97 10.13 -2.92 3.87
C PHE A 97 11.46 -2.53 3.20
N ILE A 98 12.55 -2.57 3.96
CA ILE A 98 13.89 -2.23 3.50
C ILE A 98 14.62 -3.55 3.21
N GLY A 99 15.14 -3.70 1.99
CA GLY A 99 15.82 -4.93 1.56
C GLY A 99 16.92 -5.32 2.55
N MET A 100 16.98 -6.59 2.92
CA MET A 100 18.02 -7.08 3.82
C MET A 100 19.39 -6.88 3.15
N SER A 101 20.28 -6.14 3.81
CA SER A 101 21.70 -6.13 3.44
C SER A 101 22.19 -7.57 3.52
N LEU A 102 22.46 -8.20 2.37
CA LEU A 102 23.24 -9.43 2.33
C LEU A 102 24.60 -9.09 2.95
N ALA A 103 24.82 -9.54 4.18
CA ALA A 103 26.14 -9.46 4.80
C ALA A 103 27.13 -10.07 3.81
N ARG A 104 28.12 -9.27 3.37
CA ARG A 104 29.24 -9.80 2.60
C ARG A 104 29.86 -10.90 3.45
N SER A 105 29.74 -12.15 3.01
CA SER A 105 30.44 -13.27 3.61
C SER A 105 31.95 -12.98 3.55
N PRO A 106 32.70 -13.33 4.63
CA PRO A 106 34.13 -13.02 4.76
C PRO A 106 34.99 -13.69 3.68
#